data_AF-A0AAU3RPE4-F1
#
_entry.id   AF-A0AAU3RPE4-F1
#
_cell.length_a   1.000
_cell.length_b   1.000
_cell.length_c   1.000
_cell.angle_alpha   90.00
_cell.angle_beta   90.00
_cell.angle_gamma   90.00
#
_symmetry.space_group_name_H-M   'P 1'
#
loop_
_entity.id
_entity.type
_entity.pdbx_description
1 polymer ?
#
loop_
_entity_poly.entity_id
_entity_poly.type
_entity_poly.pdbx_seq_one_letter_code
_entity_poly.pdbx_strand_id
1 'polypeptide(L)' 'MRDPHATPLTAAPECLPEPRPLPCCPVCAGAPERISWRQRPGRAVTLVFDPCGHRWSSPAPPVLAVTPPLPPF' A
#
# COMPACT_ATOMS: atom_id res chain seq x y z
N MET A 1 -23.08 2.82 -34.29
CA MET A 1 -21.71 3.22 -33.88
C MET A 1 -21.48 2.62 -32.50
N ARG A 2 -20.59 1.62 -32.36
CA ARG A 2 -20.28 0.97 -31.07
C ARG A 2 -19.24 1.83 -30.37
N ASP A 3 -19.50 2.21 -29.13
CA ASP A 3 -18.56 2.97 -28.31
C ASP A 3 -17.32 2.09 -27.99
N PRO A 4 -16.09 2.51 -28.39
CA PRO A 4 -14.87 1.74 -28.14
C PRO A 4 -14.34 1.87 -26.70
N HIS A 5 -14.99 2.67 -25.84
CA HIS A 5 -14.59 2.92 -24.45
C HIS A 5 -15.42 2.16 -23.41
N ALA A 6 -16.33 1.28 -23.85
CA ALA A 6 -17.01 0.32 -22.97
C ALA A 6 -16.01 -0.72 -22.44
N THR A 7 -15.13 -0.31 -21.53
CA THR A 7 -14.25 -1.20 -20.78
C THR A 7 -15.13 -1.87 -19.73
N PRO A 8 -15.33 -3.20 -19.77
CA PRO A 8 -16.08 -3.87 -18.74
C PRO A 8 -15.35 -3.68 -17.42
N LEU A 9 -16.02 -3.02 -16.47
CA LEU A 9 -15.53 -2.89 -15.11
C LEU A 9 -15.52 -4.30 -14.51
N THR A 10 -14.37 -4.96 -14.57
CA THR A 10 -14.17 -6.24 -13.88
C THR A 10 -14.34 -5.96 -12.39
N ALA A 11 -15.24 -6.71 -11.74
CA ALA A 11 -15.46 -6.59 -10.31
C ALA A 11 -14.12 -6.77 -9.57
N ALA A 12 -13.81 -5.84 -8.66
CA ALA A 12 -12.68 -5.99 -7.77
C ALA A 12 -12.85 -7.30 -6.97
N PRO A 13 -11.76 -8.01 -6.62
CA PRO A 13 -11.84 -9.22 -5.81
C PRO A 13 -12.66 -8.98 -4.55
N GLU A 14 -13.60 -9.87 -4.26
CA GLU A 14 -14.56 -9.74 -3.14
C GLU A 14 -13.86 -9.76 -1.76
N CYS A 15 -12.64 -10.29 -1.70
CA CYS A 15 -11.79 -10.24 -0.52
C CYS A 15 -10.62 -9.29 -0.75
N LEU A 16 -10.79 -8.04 -0.33
CA LEU A 16 -9.63 -7.19 -0.04
C LEU A 16 -8.86 -7.84 1.12
N PRO A 17 -7.53 -8.02 1.02
CA PRO A 17 -6.75 -8.53 2.12
C PRO A 17 -6.99 -7.65 3.35
N GLU A 18 -7.15 -8.28 4.52
CA GLU A 18 -7.35 -7.53 5.77
C GLU A 18 -6.29 -6.42 5.88
N PRO A 19 -6.69 -5.19 6.22
CA PRO A 19 -5.78 -4.10 6.53
C PRO A 19 -4.75 -4.56 7.56
N ARG A 20 -3.53 -4.84 7.12
CA ARG A 20 -2.45 -5.11 8.06
C ARG A 20 -1.89 -3.78 8.55
N PRO A 21 -1.50 -3.69 9.83
CA PRO A 21 -0.77 -2.53 10.32
C PRO A 21 0.49 -2.32 9.47
N LEU A 22 0.87 -1.06 9.28
CA LEU A 22 2.11 -0.71 8.58
C LEU A 22 3.29 -1.48 9.19
N PRO A 23 4.27 -1.93 8.38
CA PRO A 23 5.36 -2.75 8.88
C PRO A 23 6.22 -1.99 9.90
N CYS A 24 6.71 -2.68 10.93
CA CYS A 24 7.72 -2.15 11.84
C CYS A 24 9.09 -2.04 11.17
N CYS A 25 9.96 -1.19 11.70
CA CYS A 25 11.36 -1.19 11.28
C CYS A 25 12.05 -2.47 11.79
N PRO A 26 12.69 -3.29 10.93
CA PRO A 26 13.29 -4.55 11.35
C PRO A 26 14.54 -4.37 12.23
N VAL A 27 15.12 -3.16 12.28
CA VAL A 27 16.27 -2.83 13.13
C VAL A 27 15.82 -2.34 14.50
N CYS A 28 14.84 -1.44 14.54
CA CYS A 28 14.36 -0.85 15.80
C CYS A 28 13.31 -1.72 16.50
N ALA A 29 12.70 -2.67 15.78
CA ALA A 29 11.54 -3.47 16.19
C ALA A 29 10.28 -2.66 16.62
N GLY A 30 10.34 -1.33 16.58
CA GLY A 30 9.25 -0.42 16.92
C GLY A 30 8.39 -0.02 15.72
N ALA A 31 7.18 0.45 16.04
CA ALA A 31 6.30 1.08 15.07
C ALA A 31 6.91 2.43 14.61
N PRO A 32 7.14 2.62 13.31
CA PRO A 32 7.64 3.89 12.79
C PRO A 32 6.57 4.98 12.91
N GLU A 33 7.00 6.22 13.06
CA GLU A 33 6.09 7.37 12.96
C GLU A 33 5.62 7.57 11.52
N ARG A 34 6.52 7.32 10.56
CA ARG A 34 6.23 7.45 9.13
C ARG A 34 7.04 6.45 8.32
N ILE A 35 6.42 5.95 7.26
CA ILE A 35 7.09 5.14 6.24
C ILE A 35 6.96 5.87 4.92
N SER A 36 8.08 6.11 4.23
CA SER A 36 8.08 6.66 2.88
C SER A 36 8.65 5.65 1.88
N TRP A 37 8.11 5.63 0.66
CA TRP A 37 8.60 4.75 -0.40
C TRP A 37 8.38 5.35 -1.79
N ARG A 38 9.09 4.78 -2.77
CA ARG A 38 8.91 5.06 -4.20
C ARG A 38 8.86 3.74 -4.95
N GLN A 39 7.85 3.58 -5.80
CA GLN A 39 7.72 2.42 -6.67
C GLN A 39 8.20 2.78 -8.07
N ARG A 40 8.92 1.86 -8.71
CA ARG A 40 9.30 1.94 -10.12
C ARG A 40 9.02 0.59 -10.78
N PRO A 41 8.44 0.56 -12.00
CA PRO A 41 8.23 -0.71 -12.71
C PRO A 41 9.52 -1.54 -12.80
N GLY A 42 9.42 -2.83 -12.50
CA GLY A 42 10.55 -3.77 -12.56
C GLY A 42 11.63 -3.59 -11.50
N ARG A 43 11.41 -2.76 -10.46
CA ARG A 43 12.34 -2.59 -9.34
C ARG A 43 11.67 -2.87 -8.00
N ALA A 44 12.45 -3.40 -7.06
CA ALA A 44 12.04 -3.53 -5.67
C ALA A 44 11.70 -2.15 -5.07
N VAL A 45 10.77 -2.15 -4.13
CA VAL A 45 10.33 -0.95 -3.41
C VAL A 45 11.28 -0.73 -2.22
N THR A 46 11.86 0.46 -2.12
CA THR A 46 12.62 0.85 -0.94
C THR A 46 11.72 1.60 0.04
N LEU A 47 11.56 1.04 1.23
CA LEU A 47 10.89 1.64 2.38
C LEU A 47 11.93 2.38 3.24
N VAL A 48 11.58 3.58 3.69
CA VAL A 48 12.37 4.38 4.63
C VAL A 48 11.53 4.60 5.88
N PHE A 49 12.07 4.21 7.02
CA PHE A 49 11.40 4.28 8.32
C PHE A 49 11.87 5.51 9.11
N ASP A 50 10.98 6.44 9.39
CA ASP A 50 11.26 7.58 10.26
C ASP A 50 10.88 7.26 11.72
N PRO A 51 11.65 7.77 12.72
CA PRO A 51 12.78 8.69 12.59
C PRO A 51 14.14 8.02 12.35
N CYS A 52 14.24 6.69 12.43
CA CYS A 52 15.52 5.97 12.42
C CYS A 52 16.29 6.02 11.08
N GLY A 53 15.63 6.40 9.98
CA GLY A 53 16.21 6.51 8.64
C GLY A 53 16.55 5.16 7.98
N HIS A 54 16.20 4.03 8.61
CA HIS A 54 16.53 2.71 8.09
C HIS A 54 15.85 2.46 6.73
N ARG A 55 16.59 1.85 5.80
CA ARG A 55 16.15 1.56 4.43
C ARG A 55 15.99 0.06 4.26
N TRP A 56 14.80 -0.39 3.89
CA TRP A 56 14.50 -1.80 3.64
C TRP A 56 13.95 -2.00 2.24
N SER A 57 14.47 -3.00 1.54
CA SER A 57 14.00 -3.37 0.20
C SER A 57 12.94 -4.46 0.30
N SER A 58 11.77 -4.17 -0.24
CA SER A 58 10.64 -5.09 -0.32
C SER A 58 10.29 -5.39 -1.78
N PRO A 59 9.91 -6.63 -2.14
CA PRO A 59 9.48 -6.97 -3.49
C PRO A 59 8.15 -6.29 -3.87
N ALA A 60 7.33 -5.92 -2.88
CA ALA A 60 6.05 -5.25 -3.07
C ALA A 60 5.89 -4.06 -2.11
N PRO A 61 5.12 -3.03 -2.48
CA PRO A 61 4.81 -1.94 -1.57
C PRO A 61 3.90 -2.39 -0.41
N PRO A 62 3.90 -1.68 0.72
CA PRO A 62 2.91 -1.90 1.77
C PRO A 62 1.51 -1.63 1.22
N VAL A 63 0.55 -2.48 1.61
CA VAL A 63 -0.86 -2.27 1.29
C VAL A 63 -1.39 -1.17 2.20
N LEU A 64 -1.75 -0.03 1.60
CA LEU A 64 -2.48 1.02 2.29
C LEU A 64 -3.96 0.72 2.23
N ALA A 65 -4.54 0.30 3.36
CA ALA A 65 -5.99 0.25 3.48
C ALA A 65 -6.52 1.66 3.76
N VAL A 66 -7.44 2.11 2.92
CA VAL A 66 -8.22 3.33 3.18
C VAL A 66 -9.57 2.87 3.70
N THR A 67 -9.86 3.15 4.98
CA THR A 67 -11.20 2.93 5.52
C THR A 67 -12.14 3.96 4.89
N PRO A 68 -13.19 3.55 4.16
CA PRO A 68 -14.16 4.50 3.64
C PRO A 68 -14.89 5.19 4.81
N PRO A 69 -15.33 6.46 4.64
CA PRO A 69 -16.15 7.12 5.65
C PRO A 69 -17.44 6.31 5.88
N LEU A 70 -17.86 6.19 7.14
CA LEU A 70 -19.14 5.57 7.48
C LEU A 70 -20.29 6.40 6.89
N PRO A 71 -21.35 5.77 6.35
CA PRO A 71 -22.52 6.50 5.88
C PRO A 71 -23.20 7.25 7.03
N PRO A 72 -23.79 8.43 6.79
CA PRO A 72 -24.59 9.11 7.80
C PRO A 72 -25.85 8.29 8.14
N PHE A 73 -26.22 8.29 9.42
CA PHE A 73 -27.41 7.64 9.98
C PHE A 73 -28.71 8.35 9.58
#